data_AF-A0A1L9T8N7-F1
#
_entry.id   AF-A0A1L9T8N7-F1
#
_cell.length_a   1.000
_cell.length_b   1.000
_cell.length_c   1.000
_cell.angle_alpha   90.00
_cell.angle_beta   90.00
_cell.angle_gamma   90.00
#
_symmetry.space_group_name_H-M   'P 1'
#
loop_
_entity.id
_entity.type
_entity.pdbx_description
1 polymer ?
#
loop_
_entity_poly.entity_id
_entity_poly.type
_entity_poly.pdbx_seq_one_letter_code
_entity_poly.pdbx_strand_id
1 'polypeptide(L)'
;MDRLKRSLLTARQFWSFLPRWDASGLLPDGIPLREIRRPATDKARKARLLSSGGSDNDRQWIEGVRLCAWGLSAVLCVNIILTSVAAILAYARNNAQGFISAPVYQGKCSLSKHWATGLQLLINILSTAMLAASNYCMQCLVAPSRKDIDNAHRERIWMNIGIPDITGLLHTVKGRRKWLGIILLLSSLPIHLIYNSATYYALGPSYYGVAMVQDSQISDINRPPPLDFDDSICSVRKFGVDIPSVGSPGWDNNLRRLSKKDCPNELAHDYVYGHQVLLLVTSTPLPNDQHLFYVGTGGFSQGYSAGFDWMCDRQPECNKKDLERDFENWSASGSSWSMPALNLIIPDQFDSTENVSVASLGSYTLPDYRRLYDILWDHRPGEEEMRKYLENTTLWDNSSWAKDTEIAGGYTQVCDARNDLDK
;
A
#
# COMPACT_ATOMS: atom_id res chain seq x y z
N MET A 1 4.35 4.83 19.14
CA MET A 1 3.85 5.49 20.37
C MET A 1 3.25 6.89 20.13
N ASP A 2 3.79 7.72 19.22
CA ASP A 2 3.27 9.07 18.98
C ASP A 2 1.90 9.16 18.28
N ARG A 3 1.49 8.14 17.52
CA ARG A 3 0.14 8.08 16.94
C ARG A 3 -0.92 7.73 18.00
N LEU A 4 -0.61 6.80 18.92
CA LEU A 4 -1.47 6.45 20.06
C LEU A 4 -1.65 7.62 21.03
N LYS A 5 -0.58 8.38 21.30
CA LYS A 5 -0.67 9.62 22.10
C LYS A 5 -1.53 10.68 21.40
N ARG A 6 -1.41 10.84 20.08
CA ARG A 6 -2.26 11.76 19.29
C ARG A 6 -3.73 11.33 19.29
N SER A 7 -4.04 10.04 19.15
CA SER A 7 -5.41 9.51 19.21
C SER A 7 -6.06 9.64 20.60
N LEU A 8 -5.26 9.51 21.67
CA LEU A 8 -5.74 9.71 23.04
C LEU A 8 -5.89 11.20 23.39
N LEU A 9 -5.03 12.07 22.84
CA LEU A 9 -5.16 13.52 22.95
C LEU A 9 -6.37 14.06 22.18
N THR A 10 -6.65 13.55 20.97
CA THR A 10 -7.87 13.88 20.24
C THR A 10 -9.10 13.36 20.96
N ALA A 11 -9.10 12.15 21.53
CA ALA A 11 -10.22 11.69 22.34
C ALA A 11 -10.50 12.63 23.53
N ARG A 12 -9.45 13.01 24.29
CA ARG A 12 -9.60 13.89 25.47
C ARG A 12 -9.99 15.33 25.13
N GLN A 13 -9.47 15.90 24.03
CA GLN A 13 -9.90 17.21 23.52
C GLN A 13 -11.32 17.14 22.93
N PHE A 14 -11.71 16.03 22.30
CA PHE A 14 -13.04 15.90 21.70
C PHE A 14 -14.16 15.79 22.75
N TRP A 15 -13.91 15.15 23.90
CA TRP A 15 -14.83 15.20 25.05
C TRP A 15 -15.05 16.61 25.61
N SER A 16 -14.10 17.54 25.40
CA SER A 16 -14.26 18.95 25.78
C SER A 16 -14.95 19.84 24.72
N PHE A 17 -15.13 19.32 23.50
CA PHE A 17 -15.81 20.01 22.38
C PHE A 17 -17.27 19.57 22.18
N LEU A 18 -17.74 18.56 22.91
CA LEU A 18 -19.17 18.25 22.94
C LEU A 18 -19.92 19.44 23.56
N PRO A 19 -20.96 20.00 22.90
CA PRO A 19 -21.76 21.03 23.52
C PRO A 19 -22.35 20.45 24.80
N ARG A 20 -22.00 21.04 25.95
CA ARG A 20 -22.85 20.96 27.13
C ARG A 20 -24.17 21.57 26.70
N TRP A 21 -25.16 20.73 26.41
CA TRP A 21 -26.53 21.20 26.20
C TRP A 21 -27.01 21.77 27.53
N ASP A 22 -26.83 23.07 27.69
CA ASP A 22 -27.36 23.84 28.79
C ASP A 22 -28.84 24.10 28.49
N ALA A 23 -29.72 23.46 29.26
CA ALA A 23 -31.17 23.65 29.18
C ALA A 23 -31.63 24.92 29.94
N SER A 24 -30.81 25.99 29.92
CA SER A 24 -31.06 27.24 30.65
C SER A 24 -31.79 28.30 29.82
N GLY A 25 -32.00 28.07 28.52
CA GLY A 25 -32.68 29.01 27.63
C GLY A 25 -34.20 29.02 27.71
N LEU A 26 -34.81 29.16 28.90
CA LEU A 26 -36.24 29.53 29.08
C LEU A 26 -36.61 29.75 30.56
N LEU A 27 -36.03 30.77 31.21
CA LEU A 27 -36.62 31.37 32.41
C LEU A 27 -36.44 32.91 32.34
N PRO A 28 -37.53 33.70 32.35
CA PRO A 28 -37.42 35.15 32.50
C PRO A 28 -37.04 35.50 33.93
N ASP A 29 -36.38 36.65 34.08
CA ASP A 29 -35.75 37.16 35.29
C ASP A 29 -36.60 37.09 36.57
N GLY A 30 -35.93 36.70 37.66
CA GLY A 30 -36.13 37.15 39.04
C GLY A 30 -37.55 37.24 39.61
N ILE A 31 -37.93 36.26 40.43
CA ILE A 31 -39.06 36.41 41.39
C ILE A 31 -38.53 36.13 42.81
N PRO A 32 -38.67 37.05 43.78
CA PRO A 32 -38.19 36.83 45.13
C PRO A 32 -39.13 35.91 45.92
N LEU A 33 -38.53 35.15 46.84
CA LEU A 33 -39.20 34.18 47.73
C LEU A 33 -40.34 34.84 48.50
N ARG A 34 -41.59 34.46 48.19
CA ARG A 34 -42.77 34.79 49.00
C ARG A 34 -43.37 33.53 49.61
N GLU A 35 -43.18 33.44 50.91
CA GLU A 35 -44.10 32.99 51.96
C GLU A 35 -45.08 31.83 51.68
N ILE A 36 -44.95 30.79 52.50
CA ILE A 36 -45.82 29.61 52.53
C ILE A 36 -47.24 30.03 52.94
N ARG A 37 -48.19 29.92 52.01
CA ARG A 37 -49.63 29.87 52.34
C ARG A 37 -50.32 28.78 51.52
N ARG A 38 -50.92 27.81 52.22
CA ARG A 38 -51.97 26.89 51.70
C ARG A 38 -53.30 27.27 52.39
N PRO A 39 -54.49 26.84 51.91
CA PRO A 39 -54.84 26.12 50.67
C PRO A 39 -56.05 26.71 49.89
N ALA A 40 -56.19 26.44 48.59
CA ALA A 40 -57.51 26.30 47.92
C ALA A 40 -57.41 25.64 46.53
N THR A 41 -58.13 24.52 46.37
CA THR A 41 -58.54 23.83 45.13
C THR A 41 -57.49 23.09 44.28
N ASP A 42 -57.07 21.94 44.81
CA ASP A 42 -56.15 20.96 44.18
C ASP A 42 -56.75 20.23 42.96
N LYS A 43 -58.09 20.18 42.82
CA LYS A 43 -58.74 19.42 41.71
C LYS A 43 -58.65 20.10 40.34
N ALA A 44 -58.84 21.43 40.27
CA ALA A 44 -58.83 22.15 39.00
C ALA A 44 -57.42 22.32 38.42
N ARG A 45 -56.40 22.47 39.29
CA ARG A 45 -54.99 22.54 38.89
C ARG A 45 -54.46 21.18 38.43
N LYS A 46 -54.85 20.09 39.10
CA LYS A 46 -54.50 18.73 38.71
C LYS A 46 -55.16 18.31 37.40
N ALA A 47 -56.43 18.68 37.17
CA ALA A 47 -57.11 18.45 35.89
C ALA A 47 -56.48 19.23 34.72
N ARG A 48 -56.03 20.47 34.96
CA ARG A 48 -55.40 21.31 33.92
C ARG A 48 -53.96 20.89 33.59
N LEU A 49 -53.21 20.37 34.57
CA LEU A 49 -51.87 19.80 34.36
C LEU A 49 -51.90 18.42 33.71
N LEU A 50 -52.93 17.60 33.99
CA LEU A 50 -53.12 16.30 33.33
C LEU A 50 -53.59 16.41 31.88
N SER A 51 -54.25 17.52 31.50
CA SER A 51 -54.77 17.73 30.14
C SER A 51 -53.77 18.41 29.19
N SER A 52 -52.72 19.08 29.68
CA SER A 52 -51.84 19.92 28.85
C SER A 52 -50.39 19.43 28.75
N GLY A 53 -49.98 18.42 29.54
CA GLY A 53 -48.55 18.06 29.68
C GLY A 53 -48.12 16.70 29.13
N GLY A 54 -49.04 15.93 28.51
CA GLY A 54 -48.84 14.49 28.30
C GLY A 54 -48.53 14.02 26.87
N SER A 55 -48.55 14.87 25.84
CA SER A 55 -48.38 14.39 24.45
C SER A 55 -47.21 14.99 23.67
N ASP A 56 -46.88 16.27 23.88
CA ASP A 56 -45.87 16.94 23.04
C ASP A 56 -44.44 16.63 23.48
N ASN A 57 -44.12 16.65 24.79
CA ASN A 57 -42.78 16.28 25.27
C ASN A 57 -42.48 14.78 25.15
N ASP A 58 -43.49 13.92 25.23
CA ASP A 58 -43.32 12.47 25.10
C ASP A 58 -42.98 12.04 23.66
N ARG A 59 -43.26 12.89 22.65
CA ARG A 59 -42.91 12.64 21.24
C ARG A 59 -41.54 13.16 20.84
N GLN A 60 -41.05 14.23 21.45
CA GLN A 60 -39.81 14.91 21.03
C GLN A 60 -38.55 14.02 21.16
N TRP A 61 -38.43 13.21 22.22
CA TRP A 61 -37.28 12.31 22.36
C TRP A 61 -37.33 11.13 21.37
N ILE A 62 -38.53 10.69 20.98
CA ILE A 62 -38.74 9.64 19.96
C ILE A 62 -38.27 10.15 18.59
N GLU A 63 -38.50 11.43 18.28
CA GLU A 63 -38.01 12.05 17.05
C GLU A 63 -36.48 12.12 17.02
N GLY A 64 -35.83 12.45 18.14
CA GLY A 64 -34.37 12.42 18.26
C GLY A 64 -33.77 11.03 18.08
N VAL A 65 -34.39 10.00 18.66
CA VAL A 65 -33.97 8.60 18.47
C VAL A 65 -34.17 8.16 17.02
N ARG A 66 -35.25 8.60 16.35
CA ARG A 66 -35.49 8.33 14.92
C ARG A 66 -34.39 8.94 14.04
N LEU A 67 -33.97 10.18 14.33
CA LEU A 67 -32.87 10.83 13.61
C LEU A 67 -31.55 10.09 13.82
N CYS A 68 -31.26 9.63 15.04
CA CYS A 68 -30.08 8.81 15.33
C CYS A 68 -30.11 7.48 14.57
N ALA A 69 -31.28 6.82 14.51
CA ALA A 69 -31.46 5.59 13.75
C ALA A 69 -31.22 5.81 12.25
N TRP A 70 -31.79 6.87 11.66
CA TRP A 70 -31.54 7.22 10.26
C TRP A 70 -30.07 7.55 9.99
N GLY A 71 -29.41 8.28 10.89
CA GLY A 71 -27.98 8.58 10.79
C GLY A 71 -27.12 7.31 10.81
N LEU A 72 -27.35 6.41 11.77
CA LEU A 72 -26.64 5.14 11.86
C LEU A 72 -26.91 4.22 10.67
N SER A 73 -28.16 4.16 10.18
CA SER A 73 -28.51 3.43 8.97
C SER A 73 -27.80 4.01 7.74
N ALA A 74 -27.71 5.34 7.60
CA ALA A 74 -26.97 5.96 6.52
C ALA A 74 -25.47 5.62 6.58
N VAL A 75 -24.86 5.69 7.78
CA VAL A 75 -23.46 5.27 7.97
C VAL A 75 -23.26 3.80 7.61
N LEU A 76 -24.18 2.92 8.01
CA LEU A 76 -24.13 1.49 7.65
C LEU A 76 -24.24 1.29 6.13
N CYS A 77 -25.16 1.98 5.47
CA CYS A 77 -25.30 1.91 4.02
C CYS A 77 -24.02 2.38 3.31
N VAL A 78 -23.44 3.51 3.73
CA VAL A 78 -22.17 4.01 3.19
C VAL A 78 -21.05 2.99 3.37
N ASN A 79 -20.95 2.36 4.55
CA ASN A 79 -19.97 1.30 4.81
C ASN A 79 -20.12 0.10 3.88
N ILE A 80 -21.34 -0.40 3.73
CA ILE A 80 -21.64 -1.55 2.88
C ILE A 80 -21.28 -1.22 1.43
N ILE A 81 -21.60 -0.02 0.96
CA ILE A 81 -21.27 0.43 -0.40
C ILE A 81 -19.74 0.53 -0.57
N LEU A 82 -19.03 1.17 0.35
CA LEU A 82 -17.56 1.32 0.25
C LEU A 82 -16.85 -0.05 0.30
N THR A 83 -17.30 -0.95 1.18
CA THR A 83 -16.72 -2.28 1.33
C THR A 83 -17.01 -3.16 0.11
N SER A 84 -18.23 -3.10 -0.43
CA SER A 84 -18.58 -3.87 -1.62
C SER A 84 -17.82 -3.38 -2.85
N VAL A 85 -17.70 -2.07 -3.05
CA VAL A 85 -16.90 -1.49 -4.13
C VAL A 85 -15.42 -1.88 -3.98
N ALA A 86 -14.86 -1.81 -2.77
CA ALA A 86 -13.49 -2.22 -2.52
C ALA A 86 -13.27 -3.72 -2.81
N ALA A 87 -14.21 -4.59 -2.40
CA ALA A 87 -14.14 -6.02 -2.65
C ALA A 87 -14.24 -6.36 -4.16
N ILE A 88 -15.15 -5.70 -4.88
CA ILE A 88 -15.30 -5.87 -6.33
C ILE A 88 -14.01 -5.44 -7.05
N LEU A 89 -13.46 -4.28 -6.68
CA LEU A 89 -12.25 -3.76 -7.31
C LEU A 89 -11.02 -4.65 -7.01
N ALA A 90 -10.94 -5.16 -5.78
CA ALA A 90 -9.91 -6.11 -5.38
C ALA A 90 -9.97 -7.40 -6.22
N TYR A 91 -11.16 -7.97 -6.37
CA TYR A 91 -11.36 -9.19 -7.15
C TYR A 91 -11.06 -8.99 -8.63
N ALA A 92 -11.51 -7.87 -9.21
CA ALA A 92 -11.32 -7.56 -10.63
C ALA A 92 -9.85 -7.33 -11.01
N ARG A 93 -8.99 -6.88 -10.09
CA ARG A 93 -7.60 -6.52 -10.39
C ARG A 93 -6.57 -7.59 -10.08
N ASN A 94 -6.82 -8.48 -9.11
CA ASN A 94 -5.72 -9.24 -8.48
C ASN A 94 -5.77 -10.76 -8.58
N ASN A 95 -6.68 -11.42 -9.33
CA ASN A 95 -6.74 -12.89 -9.49
C ASN A 95 -6.25 -13.65 -8.22
N ALA A 96 -6.94 -13.35 -7.12
CA ALA A 96 -6.40 -13.24 -5.75
C ALA A 96 -5.54 -14.39 -5.21
N GLN A 97 -4.43 -14.05 -4.53
CA GLN A 97 -3.77 -14.90 -3.53
C GLN A 97 -3.60 -14.26 -2.14
N GLY A 98 -4.12 -13.05 -1.88
CA GLY A 98 -3.96 -12.39 -0.57
C GLY A 98 -5.28 -11.92 0.05
N PHE A 99 -5.69 -12.53 1.17
CA PHE A 99 -6.89 -12.14 1.94
C PHE A 99 -6.66 -10.96 2.91
N ILE A 100 -5.41 -10.53 3.13
CA ILE A 100 -5.04 -9.66 4.25
C ILE A 100 -5.12 -8.17 3.88
N SER A 101 -4.91 -7.80 2.61
CA SER A 101 -4.96 -6.41 2.16
C SER A 101 -5.14 -6.32 0.65
N ALA A 102 -6.12 -5.55 0.19
CA ALA A 102 -6.33 -5.27 -1.22
C ALA A 102 -6.09 -3.79 -1.55
N PRO A 103 -5.31 -3.47 -2.59
CA PRO A 103 -5.06 -2.09 -2.98
C PRO A 103 -6.33 -1.48 -3.61
N VAL A 104 -6.96 -0.54 -2.89
CA VAL A 104 -8.12 0.23 -3.40
C VAL A 104 -7.70 1.15 -4.55
N TYR A 105 -6.50 1.73 -4.47
CA TYR A 105 -5.91 2.51 -5.55
C TYR A 105 -4.40 2.29 -5.58
N GLN A 106 -3.89 2.01 -6.77
CA GLN A 106 -2.47 1.92 -7.07
C GLN A 106 -2.20 2.82 -8.27
N GLY A 107 -1.22 3.72 -8.15
CA GLY A 107 -0.94 4.73 -9.15
C GLY A 107 -0.13 5.88 -8.58
N LYS A 108 -0.38 7.10 -9.09
CA LYS A 108 0.41 8.29 -8.76
C LYS A 108 0.39 8.58 -7.26
N CYS A 109 1.57 8.78 -6.68
CA CYS A 109 1.77 9.05 -5.25
C CYS A 109 0.90 10.22 -4.73
N SER A 110 0.84 11.32 -5.49
CA SER A 110 0.02 12.49 -5.13
C SER A 110 -1.47 12.17 -5.04
N LEU A 111 -2.00 11.44 -6.02
CA LEU A 111 -3.40 11.04 -6.05
C LEU A 111 -3.71 10.05 -4.93
N SER A 112 -2.87 9.03 -4.74
CA SER A 112 -2.99 8.07 -3.64
C SER A 112 -2.99 8.76 -2.27
N LYS A 113 -2.16 9.79 -2.08
CA LYS A 113 -2.09 10.58 -0.85
C LYS A 113 -3.38 11.37 -0.60
N HIS A 114 -3.94 11.99 -1.63
CA HIS A 114 -5.23 12.69 -1.52
C HIS A 114 -6.37 11.73 -1.19
N TRP A 115 -6.42 10.57 -1.85
CA TRP A 115 -7.40 9.52 -1.54
C TRP A 115 -7.28 9.02 -0.10
N ALA A 116 -6.06 8.71 0.36
CA ALA A 116 -5.84 8.29 1.73
C ALA A 116 -6.31 9.35 2.73
N THR A 117 -5.98 10.62 2.48
CA THR A 117 -6.39 11.74 3.33
C THR A 117 -7.91 11.91 3.33
N GLY A 118 -8.55 11.85 2.16
CA GLY A 118 -10.00 12.00 2.01
C GLY A 118 -10.76 10.85 2.68
N LEU A 119 -10.31 9.61 2.51
CA LEU A 119 -10.90 8.44 3.16
C LEU A 119 -10.74 8.50 4.68
N GLN A 120 -9.57 8.89 5.18
CA GLN A 120 -9.34 9.06 6.62
C GLN A 120 -10.22 10.18 7.19
N LEU A 121 -10.42 11.28 6.47
CA LEU A 121 -11.33 12.34 6.88
C LEU A 121 -12.78 11.85 6.93
N LEU A 122 -13.24 11.15 5.89
CA LEU A 122 -14.58 10.57 5.83
C LEU A 122 -14.83 9.60 6.98
N ILE A 123 -13.88 8.69 7.23
CA ILE A 123 -13.91 7.72 8.34
C ILE A 123 -14.03 8.46 9.67
N ASN A 124 -13.27 9.54 9.88
CA ASN A 124 -13.35 10.34 11.09
C ASN A 124 -14.72 11.04 11.27
N ILE A 125 -15.33 11.53 10.19
CA ILE A 125 -16.66 12.15 10.23
C ILE A 125 -17.72 11.10 10.56
N LEU A 126 -17.73 9.95 9.86
CA LEU A 126 -18.68 8.87 10.10
C LEU A 126 -18.53 8.30 11.52
N SER A 127 -17.28 8.14 11.97
CA SER A 127 -16.94 7.76 13.35
C SER A 127 -17.52 8.77 14.35
N THR A 128 -17.32 10.06 14.13
CA THR A 128 -17.86 11.11 14.99
C THR A 128 -19.40 11.08 15.06
N ALA A 129 -20.06 10.91 13.91
CA ALA A 129 -21.51 10.81 13.83
C ALA A 129 -22.06 9.58 14.58
N MET A 130 -21.42 8.42 14.41
CA MET A 130 -21.77 7.20 15.16
C MET A 130 -21.58 7.40 16.66
N LEU A 131 -20.50 8.05 17.10
CA LEU A 131 -20.25 8.31 18.51
C LEU A 131 -21.30 9.25 19.10
N ALA A 132 -21.66 10.32 18.38
CA ALA A 132 -22.70 11.25 18.81
C ALA A 132 -24.07 10.55 18.92
N ALA A 133 -24.45 9.76 17.92
CA ALA A 133 -25.70 8.99 17.92
C ALA A 133 -25.73 7.95 19.05
N SER A 134 -24.65 7.19 19.25
CA SER A 134 -24.53 6.23 20.36
C SER A 134 -24.64 6.92 21.72
N ASN A 135 -23.97 8.06 21.90
CA ASN A 135 -24.05 8.82 23.14
C ASN A 135 -25.47 9.33 23.42
N TYR A 136 -26.18 9.82 22.40
CA TYR A 136 -27.56 10.26 22.53
C TYR A 136 -28.50 9.10 22.88
N CYS A 137 -28.43 7.99 22.14
CA CYS A 137 -29.23 6.78 22.41
C CYS A 137 -28.96 6.23 23.81
N MET A 138 -27.70 6.29 24.27
CA MET A 138 -27.32 5.85 25.61
C MET A 138 -27.94 6.74 26.70
N GLN A 139 -27.99 8.06 26.49
CA GLN A 139 -28.67 8.97 27.41
C GLN A 139 -30.17 8.67 27.49
N CYS A 140 -30.84 8.38 26.36
CA CYS A 140 -32.25 7.97 26.36
C CYS A 140 -32.48 6.63 27.06
N LEU A 141 -31.55 5.68 26.94
CA LEU A 141 -31.64 4.35 27.56
C LEU A 141 -31.41 4.38 29.09
N VAL A 142 -30.50 5.25 29.56
CA VAL A 142 -30.11 5.37 30.97
C VAL A 142 -31.03 6.33 31.74
N ALA A 143 -31.77 7.20 31.04
CA ALA A 143 -32.72 8.11 31.66
C ALA A 143 -33.72 7.37 32.58
N PRO A 144 -33.75 7.70 33.89
CA PRO A 144 -34.64 7.02 34.83
C PRO A 144 -36.09 7.41 34.57
N SER A 145 -37.01 6.45 34.70
CA SER A 145 -38.43 6.76 34.66
C SER A 145 -38.86 7.45 35.96
N ARG A 146 -39.98 8.19 35.93
CA ARG A 146 -40.55 8.81 37.15
C ARG A 146 -40.75 7.79 38.28
N LYS A 147 -41.16 6.56 37.96
CA LYS A 147 -41.29 5.46 38.93
C LYS A 147 -39.94 5.07 39.54
N ASP A 148 -38.88 5.05 38.74
CA ASP A 148 -37.53 4.72 39.22
C ASP A 148 -37.00 5.80 40.17
N ILE A 149 -37.25 7.07 39.85
CA ILE A 149 -36.91 8.22 40.70
C ILE A 149 -37.69 8.14 42.03
N ASP A 150 -39.00 7.91 41.97
CA ASP A 150 -39.84 7.82 43.17
C ASP A 150 -39.40 6.64 44.07
N ASN A 151 -39.02 5.51 43.47
CA ASN A 151 -38.48 4.36 44.20
C ASN A 151 -37.15 4.70 44.88
N ALA A 152 -36.22 5.33 44.16
CA ALA A 152 -34.92 5.74 44.71
C ALA A 152 -35.06 6.76 45.84
N HIS A 153 -35.96 7.74 45.70
CA HIS A 153 -36.24 8.73 46.74
C HIS A 153 -36.87 8.12 47.99
N ARG A 154 -37.68 7.05 47.88
CA ARG A 154 -38.16 6.31 49.07
C ARG A 154 -37.04 5.66 49.86
N GLU A 155 -35.95 5.28 49.20
CA GLU A 155 -34.75 4.71 49.82
C GLU A 155 -33.72 5.78 50.22
N ARG A 156 -34.05 7.09 50.08
CA ARG A 156 -33.15 8.24 50.30
C ARG A 156 -31.89 8.20 49.42
N ILE A 157 -31.98 7.60 48.24
CA ILE A 157 -30.90 7.51 47.25
C ILE A 157 -31.06 8.64 46.23
N TRP A 158 -29.97 9.33 45.94
CA TRP A 158 -29.91 10.37 44.91
C TRP A 158 -29.64 9.74 43.53
N MET A 159 -30.31 10.24 42.48
CA MET A 159 -30.16 9.72 41.12
C MET A 159 -29.71 10.83 40.16
N ASN A 160 -28.66 10.57 39.39
CA ASN A 160 -28.17 11.50 38.36
C ASN A 160 -29.10 11.49 37.15
N ILE A 161 -29.50 12.67 36.67
CA ILE A 161 -30.39 12.84 35.51
C ILE A 161 -29.63 13.63 34.44
N GLY A 162 -29.62 13.12 33.21
CA GLY A 162 -29.05 13.83 32.05
C GLY A 162 -27.53 13.80 31.93
N ILE A 163 -26.85 12.94 32.70
CA ILE A 163 -25.39 12.78 32.66
C ILE A 163 -25.06 11.32 32.28
N PRO A 164 -24.07 11.06 31.40
CA PRO A 164 -23.61 9.71 31.12
C PRO A 164 -23.04 9.05 32.38
N ASP A 165 -23.80 8.14 32.98
CA ASP A 165 -23.44 7.39 34.19
C ASP A 165 -23.25 5.90 33.87
N ILE A 166 -22.02 5.51 33.53
CA ILE A 166 -21.64 4.13 33.20
C ILE A 166 -21.81 3.22 34.43
N THR A 167 -21.52 3.73 35.62
CA THR A 167 -21.74 3.06 36.91
C THR A 167 -23.23 2.83 37.17
N GLY A 168 -24.07 3.84 36.92
CA GLY A 168 -25.52 3.76 37.01
C GLY A 168 -26.14 2.79 36.00
N LEU A 169 -25.58 2.68 34.78
CA LEU A 169 -25.98 1.66 33.81
C LEU A 169 -25.71 0.24 34.33
N LEU A 170 -24.55 0.02 34.95
CA LEU A 170 -24.15 -1.31 35.42
C LEU A 170 -24.88 -1.74 36.69
N HIS A 171 -25.14 -0.80 37.62
CA HIS A 171 -25.68 -1.10 38.95
C HIS A 171 -27.18 -0.80 39.08
N THR A 172 -27.67 0.27 38.45
CA THR A 172 -29.00 0.83 38.73
C THR A 172 -30.03 0.46 37.66
N VAL A 173 -29.63 0.41 36.39
CA VAL A 173 -30.50 0.01 35.27
C VAL A 173 -30.68 -1.52 35.25
N LYS A 174 -31.92 -1.99 35.18
CA LYS A 174 -32.25 -3.44 35.19
C LYS A 174 -32.91 -3.90 33.88
N GLY A 175 -32.80 -5.19 33.59
CA GLY A 175 -33.49 -5.85 32.48
C GLY A 175 -32.96 -5.48 31.08
N ARG A 176 -33.87 -5.34 30.10
CA ARG A 176 -33.53 -5.14 28.68
C ARG A 176 -32.74 -3.86 28.41
N ARG A 177 -32.99 -2.78 29.18
CA ARG A 177 -32.29 -1.49 29.02
C ARG A 177 -30.79 -1.59 29.33
N LYS A 178 -30.43 -2.38 30.34
CA LYS A 178 -29.02 -2.64 30.72
C LYS A 178 -28.28 -3.36 29.60
N TRP A 179 -28.86 -4.43 29.07
CA TRP A 179 -28.24 -5.21 27.99
C TRP A 179 -28.09 -4.38 26.70
N LEU A 180 -29.10 -3.59 26.32
CA LEU A 180 -29.01 -2.69 25.17
C LEU A 180 -27.90 -1.64 25.35
N GLY A 181 -27.79 -1.02 26.53
CA GLY A 181 -26.73 -0.07 26.81
C GLY A 181 -25.32 -0.69 26.81
N ILE A 182 -25.18 -1.91 27.35
CA ILE A 182 -23.90 -2.65 27.33
C ILE A 182 -23.49 -3.04 25.90
N ILE A 183 -24.44 -3.54 25.08
CA ILE A 183 -24.18 -3.87 23.67
C ILE A 183 -23.77 -2.63 22.89
N LEU A 184 -24.41 -1.48 23.14
CA LEU A 184 -24.08 -0.22 22.49
C LEU A 184 -22.66 0.28 22.88
N LEU A 185 -22.29 0.14 24.16
CA LEU A 185 -20.95 0.50 24.64
C LEU A 185 -19.86 -0.44 24.10
N LEU A 186 -20.12 -1.75 24.12
CA LEU A 186 -19.20 -2.77 23.61
C LEU A 186 -19.06 -2.76 22.09
N SER A 187 -20.09 -2.33 21.35
CA SER A 187 -19.99 -2.22 19.90
C SER A 187 -19.29 -0.93 19.47
N SER A 188 -19.58 0.22 20.10
CA SER A 188 -18.99 1.51 19.69
C SER A 188 -17.46 1.57 19.84
N LEU A 189 -16.89 1.12 20.96
CA LEU A 189 -15.45 1.27 21.22
C LEU A 189 -14.54 0.46 20.27
N PRO A 190 -14.77 -0.85 20.04
CA PRO A 190 -13.96 -1.63 19.11
C PRO A 190 -14.18 -1.22 17.66
N ILE A 191 -15.42 -0.85 17.30
CA ILE A 191 -15.73 -0.41 15.94
C ILE A 191 -14.91 0.84 15.61
N HIS A 192 -14.82 1.85 16.49
CA HIS A 192 -14.00 3.04 16.25
C HIS A 192 -12.51 2.74 16.06
N LEU A 193 -11.97 1.78 16.83
CA LEU A 193 -10.57 1.38 16.72
C LEU A 193 -10.29 0.72 15.37
N ILE A 194 -11.13 -0.24 14.98
CA ILE A 194 -11.01 -0.97 13.71
C ILE A 194 -11.20 -0.01 12.52
N TYR A 195 -12.14 0.94 12.64
CA TYR A 195 -12.42 1.95 11.61
C TYR A 195 -11.20 2.80 11.26
N ASN A 196 -10.42 3.21 12.28
CA ASN A 196 -9.21 4.02 12.09
C ASN A 196 -8.08 3.26 11.39
N SER A 197 -8.10 1.93 11.43
CA SER A 197 -7.12 1.06 10.76
C SER A 197 -7.62 0.46 9.44
N ALA A 198 -8.88 0.69 9.06
CA ALA A 198 -9.51 0.05 7.90
C ALA A 198 -8.88 0.49 6.57
N THR A 199 -8.26 1.67 6.52
CA THR A 199 -7.52 2.14 5.35
C THR A 199 -6.15 2.65 5.77
N TYR A 200 -5.13 2.29 5.00
CA TYR A 200 -3.78 2.79 5.19
C TYR A 200 -3.17 3.15 3.85
N TYR A 201 -2.21 4.07 3.90
CA TYR A 201 -1.39 4.43 2.77
C TYR A 201 -0.03 3.76 2.94
N ALA A 202 0.40 3.04 1.90
CA ALA A 202 1.72 2.43 1.85
C ALA A 202 2.45 2.89 0.59
N LEU A 203 3.74 3.13 0.75
CA LEU A 203 4.69 3.31 -0.34
C LEU A 203 5.42 1.99 -0.53
N GLY A 204 5.33 1.42 -1.73
CA GLY A 204 6.17 0.28 -2.12
C GLY A 204 7.55 0.79 -2.53
N PRO A 205 8.66 0.15 -2.08
CA PRO A 205 9.98 0.47 -2.60
C PRO A 205 10.00 0.29 -4.12
N SER A 206 10.71 1.18 -4.82
CA SER A 206 10.89 1.08 -6.26
C SER A 206 12.19 0.35 -6.55
N TYR A 207 12.09 -0.81 -7.18
CA TYR A 207 13.25 -1.44 -7.81
C TYR A 207 13.60 -0.65 -9.07
N TYR A 208 14.88 -0.28 -9.20
CA TYR A 208 15.37 0.39 -10.40
C TYR A 208 16.59 -0.32 -10.97
N GLY A 209 16.62 -0.44 -12.29
CA GLY A 209 17.79 -0.89 -13.04
C GLY A 209 18.77 0.25 -13.29
N VAL A 210 20.06 -0.05 -13.26
CA VAL A 210 21.14 0.90 -13.56
C VAL A 210 21.84 0.47 -14.85
N ALA A 211 21.72 1.32 -15.88
CA ALA A 211 22.38 1.13 -17.15
C ALA A 211 23.48 2.19 -17.34
N MET A 212 24.58 1.81 -17.99
CA MET A 212 25.65 2.71 -18.39
C MET A 212 25.57 2.98 -19.89
N VAL A 213 25.69 4.24 -20.28
CA VAL A 213 25.62 4.72 -21.66
C VAL A 213 26.73 5.73 -21.93
N GLN A 214 27.25 5.75 -23.16
CA GLN A 214 28.20 6.76 -23.59
C GLN A 214 27.47 8.09 -23.85
N ASP A 215 28.08 9.22 -23.46
CA ASP A 215 27.48 10.57 -23.63
C ASP A 215 27.05 10.85 -25.08
N SER A 216 27.86 10.45 -26.07
CA SER A 216 27.55 10.62 -27.49
C SER A 216 26.41 9.73 -28.01
N GLN A 217 26.03 8.70 -27.26
CA GLN A 217 25.02 7.71 -27.66
C GLN A 217 23.72 7.84 -26.86
N ILE A 218 23.62 8.81 -25.94
CA ILE A 218 22.43 9.01 -25.11
C ILE A 218 21.18 9.35 -25.95
N SER A 219 21.37 10.05 -27.07
CA SER A 219 20.30 10.34 -28.04
C SER A 219 19.94 9.16 -28.94
N ASP A 220 20.83 8.18 -29.03
CA ASP A 220 20.69 6.96 -29.83
C ASP A 220 20.22 5.76 -28.99
N ILE A 221 19.82 5.95 -27.72
CA ILE A 221 19.12 4.91 -26.92
C ILE A 221 17.88 4.38 -27.68
N ASN A 222 17.32 5.22 -28.58
CA ASN A 222 16.25 4.90 -29.51
C ASN A 222 16.63 4.03 -30.72
N ARG A 223 17.91 3.72 -30.93
CA ARG A 223 18.38 2.93 -32.05
C ARG A 223 19.07 1.67 -31.57
N PRO A 224 18.29 0.62 -31.27
CA PRO A 224 18.84 -0.72 -31.32
C PRO A 224 19.06 -1.12 -32.80
N PRO A 225 19.86 -2.16 -33.08
CA PRO A 225 19.60 -2.99 -34.26
C PRO A 225 18.14 -3.50 -34.21
N PRO A 226 17.60 -4.10 -35.28
CA PRO A 226 16.20 -4.52 -35.33
C PRO A 226 15.84 -5.37 -34.10
N LEU A 227 14.88 -4.88 -33.33
CA LEU A 227 14.36 -5.44 -32.08
C LEU A 227 13.83 -6.87 -32.31
N ASP A 228 14.52 -7.86 -31.76
CA ASP A 228 13.92 -9.17 -31.51
C ASP A 228 13.06 -9.08 -30.24
N PHE A 229 11.96 -9.83 -30.17
CA PHE A 229 11.09 -9.90 -28.98
C PHE A 229 11.88 -10.25 -27.72
N ASP A 230 12.94 -11.03 -27.90
CA ASP A 230 13.82 -11.50 -26.83
C ASP A 230 14.67 -10.38 -26.20
N ASP A 231 15.00 -9.29 -26.93
CA ASP A 231 15.75 -8.15 -26.35
C ASP A 231 14.90 -7.36 -25.33
N SER A 232 13.61 -7.19 -25.64
CA SER A 232 12.65 -6.56 -24.72
C SER A 232 12.52 -7.39 -23.44
N ILE A 233 12.44 -8.72 -23.57
CA ILE A 233 12.42 -9.64 -22.42
C ILE A 233 13.71 -9.52 -21.60
N CYS A 234 14.87 -9.52 -22.23
CA CYS A 234 16.15 -9.38 -21.53
C CYS A 234 16.22 -8.05 -20.76
N SER A 235 15.77 -6.96 -21.38
CA SER A 235 15.82 -5.63 -20.77
C SER A 235 14.86 -5.52 -19.57
N VAL A 236 13.63 -6.04 -19.67
CA VAL A 236 12.69 -6.10 -18.55
C VAL A 236 13.24 -6.97 -17.42
N ARG A 237 13.84 -8.13 -17.75
CA ARG A 237 14.42 -9.05 -16.76
C ARG A 237 15.58 -8.42 -16.00
N LYS A 238 16.44 -7.65 -16.66
CA LYS A 238 17.62 -7.02 -16.05
C LYS A 238 17.34 -5.68 -15.40
N PHE A 239 16.62 -4.79 -16.08
CA PHE A 239 16.41 -3.40 -15.64
C PHE A 239 15.05 -3.18 -14.98
N GLY A 240 14.10 -4.12 -15.10
CA GLY A 240 12.72 -3.94 -14.66
C GLY A 240 11.88 -3.05 -15.59
N VAL A 241 12.47 -2.59 -16.70
CA VAL A 241 11.83 -1.77 -17.73
C VAL A 241 12.29 -2.20 -19.11
N ASP A 242 11.43 -2.02 -20.10
CA ASP A 242 11.79 -2.21 -21.50
C ASP A 242 12.67 -1.04 -21.95
N ILE A 243 13.99 -1.24 -22.04
CA ILE A 243 14.94 -0.16 -22.38
C ILE A 243 14.66 0.48 -23.76
N PRO A 244 14.29 -0.28 -24.81
CA PRO A 244 13.82 0.30 -26.07
C PRO A 244 12.66 1.30 -25.90
N SER A 245 11.75 1.05 -24.94
CA SER A 245 10.67 1.99 -24.64
C SER A 245 11.15 3.28 -23.94
N VAL A 246 12.32 3.27 -23.28
CA VAL A 246 12.87 4.44 -22.55
C VAL A 246 13.25 5.58 -23.49
N GLY A 247 13.57 5.28 -24.75
CA GLY A 247 13.80 6.33 -25.75
C GLY A 247 12.51 6.88 -26.38
N SER A 248 11.36 6.21 -26.20
CA SER A 248 10.13 6.55 -26.92
C SER A 248 9.62 7.96 -26.57
N PRO A 249 8.96 8.68 -27.51
CA PRO A 249 8.41 10.02 -27.29
C PRO A 249 7.44 10.02 -26.09
N GLY A 250 7.91 10.47 -24.93
CA GLY A 250 7.20 10.34 -23.65
C GLY A 250 8.11 10.26 -22.43
N TRP A 251 9.36 9.83 -22.61
CA TRP A 251 10.37 9.79 -21.54
C TRP A 251 11.21 11.05 -21.42
N ASP A 252 11.37 11.84 -22.47
CA ASP A 252 12.20 13.06 -22.48
C ASP A 252 11.82 14.09 -21.39
N ASN A 253 10.53 14.19 -21.04
CA ASN A 253 10.05 15.06 -19.97
C ASN A 253 10.09 14.43 -18.56
N ASN A 254 10.47 13.16 -18.46
CA ASN A 254 10.52 12.39 -17.21
C ASN A 254 11.97 12.07 -16.77
N LEU A 255 12.97 12.26 -17.63
CA LEU A 255 14.38 12.09 -17.28
C LEU A 255 14.91 13.34 -16.54
N ARG A 256 15.35 13.14 -15.30
CA ARG A 256 15.98 14.18 -14.49
C ARG A 256 17.49 13.94 -14.42
N ARG A 257 18.26 14.94 -14.85
CA ARG A 257 19.72 14.91 -14.71
C ARG A 257 20.11 15.10 -13.24
N LEU A 258 20.82 14.13 -12.68
CA LEU A 258 21.45 14.22 -11.35
C LEU A 258 22.93 14.55 -11.51
N SER A 259 23.47 15.41 -10.64
CA SER A 259 24.92 15.61 -10.57
C SER A 259 25.59 14.44 -9.85
N LYS A 260 26.92 14.29 -10.00
CA LYS A 260 27.68 13.30 -9.25
C LYS A 260 27.43 13.42 -7.73
N LYS A 261 27.38 14.64 -7.18
CA LYS A 261 27.17 14.86 -5.75
C LYS A 261 25.73 14.58 -5.30
N ASP A 262 24.74 14.74 -6.18
CA ASP A 262 23.34 14.50 -5.83
C ASP A 262 22.96 13.02 -5.86
N CYS A 263 23.68 12.22 -6.68
CA CYS A 263 23.44 10.79 -6.86
C CYS A 263 23.45 10.00 -5.54
N PRO A 264 24.53 10.00 -4.72
CA PRO A 264 24.52 9.28 -3.44
C PRO A 264 23.57 9.90 -2.42
N ASN A 265 23.30 11.20 -2.51
CA ASN A 265 22.36 11.88 -1.62
C ASN A 265 20.92 11.39 -1.80
N GLU A 266 20.51 11.13 -3.04
CA GLU A 266 19.18 10.65 -3.37
C GLU A 266 19.03 9.13 -3.40
N LEU A 267 20.06 8.39 -3.82
CA LEU A 267 19.95 6.96 -4.12
C LEU A 267 20.65 6.04 -3.12
N ALA A 268 21.59 6.54 -2.30
CA ALA A 268 22.25 5.74 -1.27
C ALA A 268 21.39 5.62 0.00
N HIS A 269 20.19 5.05 -0.16
CA HIS A 269 19.26 4.73 0.91
C HIS A 269 18.70 3.32 0.69
N ASP A 270 18.33 2.63 1.78
CA ASP A 270 17.79 1.26 1.71
C ASP A 270 16.46 1.17 0.95
N TYR A 271 15.71 2.28 0.94
CA TYR A 271 14.44 2.40 0.26
C TYR A 271 14.42 3.66 -0.60
N VAL A 272 14.45 3.45 -1.91
CA VAL A 272 14.30 4.50 -2.92
C VAL A 272 12.90 4.41 -3.52
N TYR A 273 12.28 5.56 -3.75
CA TYR A 273 10.94 5.66 -4.30
C TYR A 273 10.95 6.47 -5.59
N GLY A 274 10.12 6.08 -6.56
CA GLY A 274 9.82 6.89 -7.75
C GLY A 274 10.84 6.83 -8.88
N HIS A 275 11.93 6.07 -8.72
CA HIS A 275 12.90 5.80 -9.78
C HIS A 275 12.63 4.42 -10.37
N GLN A 276 12.63 4.31 -11.70
CA GLN A 276 12.44 3.04 -12.43
C GLN A 276 13.71 2.62 -13.16
N VAL A 277 14.44 3.59 -13.72
CA VAL A 277 15.71 3.36 -14.42
C VAL A 277 16.66 4.51 -14.13
N LEU A 278 17.95 4.18 -13.99
CA LEU A 278 19.04 5.14 -13.85
C LEU A 278 20.01 4.95 -15.01
N LEU A 279 20.31 6.03 -15.72
CA LEU A 279 21.28 6.05 -16.81
C LEU A 279 22.56 6.74 -16.34
N LEU A 280 23.64 5.97 -16.21
CA LEU A 280 24.98 6.46 -15.91
C LEU A 280 25.66 6.87 -17.21
N VAL A 281 25.96 8.15 -17.33
CA VAL A 281 26.58 8.71 -18.53
C VAL A 281 28.09 8.75 -18.34
N THR A 282 28.83 8.15 -19.26
CA THR A 282 30.29 8.14 -19.25
C THR A 282 30.89 8.80 -20.49
N SER A 283 32.02 9.48 -20.31
CA SER A 283 32.84 10.02 -21.41
C SER A 283 33.87 9.02 -21.92
N THR A 284 34.09 7.92 -21.18
CA THR A 284 35.02 6.87 -21.60
C THR A 284 34.44 6.12 -22.81
N PRO A 285 35.25 5.85 -23.86
CA PRO A 285 34.80 5.02 -24.98
C PRO A 285 34.35 3.64 -24.49
N LEU A 286 33.11 3.30 -24.78
CA LEU A 286 32.58 1.95 -24.52
C LEU A 286 32.83 1.06 -25.75
N PRO A 287 32.92 -0.26 -25.56
CA PRO A 287 32.97 -1.21 -26.68
C PRO A 287 31.84 -0.97 -27.69
N ASN A 288 32.17 -1.01 -28.98
CA ASN A 288 31.21 -0.72 -30.06
C ASN A 288 30.15 -1.81 -30.28
N ASP A 289 30.23 -2.94 -29.56
CA ASP A 289 29.30 -4.04 -29.72
C ASP A 289 27.96 -3.79 -29.03
N GLN A 290 27.90 -2.88 -28.06
CA GLN A 290 26.68 -2.52 -27.33
C GLN A 290 26.62 -1.04 -26.98
N HIS A 291 25.43 -0.45 -27.08
CA HIS A 291 25.18 0.94 -26.71
C HIS A 291 24.91 1.14 -25.20
N LEU A 292 24.58 0.05 -24.50
CA LEU A 292 24.14 0.06 -23.10
C LEU A 292 24.73 -1.12 -22.35
N PHE A 293 25.21 -0.88 -21.14
CA PHE A 293 25.78 -1.90 -20.25
C PHE A 293 25.01 -1.95 -18.94
N TYR A 294 24.83 -3.15 -18.39
CA TYR A 294 24.20 -3.33 -17.09
C TYR A 294 25.22 -3.13 -15.97
N VAL A 295 24.89 -2.28 -15.00
CA VAL A 295 25.78 -1.99 -13.86
C VAL A 295 25.29 -2.69 -12.59
N GLY A 296 23.97 -2.76 -12.42
CA GLY A 296 23.37 -3.34 -11.23
C GLY A 296 21.94 -2.86 -11.07
N THR A 297 21.37 -3.19 -9.92
CA THR A 297 20.03 -2.75 -9.53
C THR A 297 20.03 -2.17 -8.13
N GLY A 298 19.04 -1.34 -7.83
CA GLY A 298 18.91 -0.69 -6.54
C GLY A 298 17.48 -0.49 -6.08
N GLY A 299 17.35 0.04 -4.87
CA GLY A 299 16.07 0.41 -4.27
C GLY A 299 15.38 -0.69 -3.46
N PHE A 300 15.96 -1.88 -3.38
CA PHE A 300 15.55 -2.94 -2.47
C PHE A 300 16.75 -3.74 -1.94
N SER A 301 16.95 -3.74 -0.62
CA SER A 301 17.95 -4.59 0.05
C SER A 301 17.41 -6.02 0.17
N GLN A 302 18.16 -7.00 -0.37
CA GLN A 302 17.97 -8.42 -0.06
C GLN A 302 19.12 -8.89 0.82
N GLY A 303 18.82 -9.29 2.06
CA GLY A 303 19.83 -9.83 2.98
C GLY A 303 20.77 -8.77 3.56
N TYR A 304 22.08 -8.96 3.36
CA TYR A 304 23.15 -8.09 3.89
C TYR A 304 23.63 -7.01 2.91
N SER A 305 23.12 -7.02 1.68
CA SER A 305 23.50 -6.09 0.62
C SER A 305 22.74 -4.78 0.73
N ALA A 306 23.44 -3.65 0.60
CA ALA A 306 22.81 -2.34 0.61
C ALA A 306 22.01 -2.13 -0.68
N GLY A 307 20.91 -1.38 -0.62
CA GLY A 307 20.06 -1.09 -1.78
C GLY A 307 20.74 -0.23 -2.87
N PHE A 308 22.03 0.05 -2.73
CA PHE A 308 22.87 0.87 -3.59
C PHE A 308 24.26 0.25 -3.82
N ASP A 309 24.42 -1.07 -3.62
CA ASP A 309 25.70 -1.80 -3.80
C ASP A 309 26.34 -1.60 -5.18
N TRP A 310 25.53 -1.35 -6.21
CA TRP A 310 25.99 -1.03 -7.56
C TRP A 310 26.92 0.21 -7.60
N MET A 311 26.86 1.09 -6.60
CA MET A 311 27.73 2.26 -6.47
C MET A 311 29.12 1.93 -5.92
N CYS A 312 29.35 0.74 -5.37
CA CYS A 312 30.52 0.44 -4.52
C CYS A 312 31.58 -0.49 -5.16
N ASP A 313 31.62 -0.62 -6.49
CA ASP A 313 32.65 -1.36 -7.27
C ASP A 313 33.25 -2.59 -6.55
N ARG A 314 32.37 -3.52 -6.16
CA ARG A 314 32.72 -4.80 -5.51
C ARG A 314 33.37 -4.72 -4.13
N GLN A 315 33.23 -3.61 -3.42
CA GLN A 315 33.58 -3.58 -2.00
C GLN A 315 32.63 -4.47 -1.19
N PRO A 316 33.14 -5.25 -0.21
CA PRO A 316 32.33 -6.17 0.57
C PRO A 316 31.32 -5.46 1.49
N GLU A 317 31.56 -4.19 1.84
CA GLU A 317 30.63 -3.36 2.59
C GLU A 317 30.45 -2.02 1.89
N CYS A 318 29.23 -1.74 1.42
CA CYS A 318 28.88 -0.49 0.77
C CYS A 318 28.29 0.48 1.80
N ASN A 319 29.06 1.50 2.21
CA ASN A 319 28.61 2.52 3.16
C ASN A 319 28.52 3.89 2.50
N LYS A 320 27.41 4.59 2.75
CA LYS A 320 27.17 5.94 2.25
C LYS A 320 28.30 6.92 2.61
N LYS A 321 28.85 6.84 3.82
CA LYS A 321 29.91 7.77 4.27
C LYS A 321 31.21 7.60 3.48
N ASP A 322 31.57 6.36 3.15
CA ASP A 322 32.77 6.07 2.37
C ASP A 322 32.55 6.45 0.90
N LEU A 323 31.35 6.20 0.39
CA LEU A 323 30.93 6.62 -0.95
C LEU A 323 30.98 8.16 -1.10
N GLU A 324 30.48 8.93 -0.13
CA GLU A 324 30.51 10.40 -0.16
C GLU A 324 31.95 10.97 -0.08
N ARG A 325 32.87 10.26 0.59
CA ARG A 325 34.25 10.71 0.75
C ARG A 325 35.07 10.54 -0.54
N ASP A 326 34.85 9.44 -1.28
CA ASP A 326 35.65 9.09 -2.46
C ASP A 326 34.88 9.22 -3.78
N PHE A 327 33.73 9.91 -3.77
CA PHE A 327 32.87 10.02 -4.96
C PHE A 327 33.54 10.77 -6.13
N GLU A 328 34.60 11.52 -5.89
CA GLU A 328 35.36 12.20 -6.96
C GLU A 328 36.11 11.22 -7.86
N ASN A 329 36.61 10.10 -7.30
CA ASN A 329 37.29 9.03 -8.03
C ASN A 329 36.37 7.85 -8.34
N TRP A 330 35.05 8.02 -8.19
CA TRP A 330 34.09 6.96 -8.35
C TRP A 330 34.10 6.34 -9.76
N SER A 331 34.25 5.02 -9.80
CA SER A 331 34.09 4.17 -10.99
C SER A 331 32.93 3.20 -10.78
N ALA A 332 32.25 2.89 -11.88
CA ALA A 332 31.27 1.81 -11.94
C ALA A 332 31.69 0.84 -13.03
N SER A 333 31.51 -0.45 -12.77
CA SER A 333 31.78 -1.52 -13.73
C SER A 333 30.47 -1.94 -14.38
N GLY A 334 30.42 -1.93 -15.71
CA GLY A 334 29.29 -2.44 -16.48
C GLY A 334 29.60 -3.81 -17.12
N SER A 335 28.60 -4.66 -17.24
CA SER A 335 28.65 -5.92 -17.99
C SER A 335 27.65 -5.92 -19.14
N SER A 336 27.93 -6.71 -20.18
CA SER A 336 26.95 -7.01 -21.22
C SER A 336 25.75 -7.74 -20.62
N TRP A 337 24.55 -7.40 -21.05
CA TRP A 337 23.29 -7.91 -20.48
C TRP A 337 22.46 -8.71 -21.48
N SER A 338 22.69 -8.49 -22.77
CA SER A 338 22.23 -9.31 -23.88
C SER A 338 23.40 -9.52 -24.85
N MET A 339 23.28 -10.43 -25.80
CA MET A 339 24.19 -10.51 -26.94
C MET A 339 23.50 -11.24 -28.10
N PRO A 340 23.88 -10.97 -29.36
CA PRO A 340 23.46 -11.80 -30.48
C PRO A 340 24.19 -13.15 -30.43
N ALA A 341 23.44 -14.25 -30.35
CA ALA A 341 23.95 -15.61 -30.48
C ALA A 341 23.37 -16.28 -31.73
N LEU A 342 24.06 -17.28 -32.28
CA LEU A 342 23.54 -18.05 -33.41
C LEU A 342 22.21 -18.69 -33.05
N ASN A 343 21.25 -18.65 -33.98
CA ASN A 343 19.97 -19.30 -33.78
C ASN A 343 20.12 -20.82 -33.96
N LEU A 344 19.82 -21.59 -32.91
CA LEU A 344 19.92 -23.04 -32.88
C LEU A 344 18.55 -23.65 -32.58
N ILE A 345 18.21 -24.71 -33.30
CA ILE A 345 17.08 -25.58 -33.00
C ILE A 345 17.64 -26.77 -32.23
N ILE A 346 17.44 -26.75 -30.91
CA ILE A 346 18.04 -27.71 -29.99
C ILE A 346 16.97 -28.72 -29.59
N PRO A 347 17.16 -30.03 -29.81
CA PRO A 347 16.21 -31.02 -29.32
C PRO A 347 16.20 -31.06 -27.78
N ASP A 348 15.01 -31.16 -27.20
CA ASP A 348 14.87 -31.28 -25.74
C ASP A 348 15.45 -32.61 -25.24
N GLN A 349 16.30 -32.53 -24.23
CA GLN A 349 16.91 -33.70 -23.59
C GLN A 349 15.95 -34.42 -22.64
N PHE A 350 14.80 -33.81 -22.29
CA PHE A 350 13.77 -34.42 -21.42
C PHE A 350 12.67 -35.16 -22.18
N ASP A 351 12.85 -35.46 -23.48
CA ASP A 351 11.92 -36.24 -24.31
C ASP A 351 10.56 -35.54 -24.55
N SER A 352 10.56 -34.20 -24.56
CA SER A 352 9.41 -33.43 -25.07
C SER A 352 9.49 -33.30 -26.60
N THR A 353 8.34 -33.16 -27.25
CA THR A 353 8.26 -32.92 -28.71
C THR A 353 8.62 -31.48 -29.10
N GLU A 354 9.06 -30.65 -28.14
CA GLU A 354 9.34 -29.23 -28.34
C GLU A 354 10.84 -28.96 -28.38
N ASN A 355 11.27 -28.08 -29.27
CA ASN A 355 12.66 -27.66 -29.36
C ASN A 355 12.97 -26.59 -28.30
N VAL A 356 14.17 -26.65 -27.74
CA VAL A 356 14.68 -25.65 -26.80
C VAL A 356 15.24 -24.45 -27.57
N SER A 357 14.76 -23.26 -27.23
CA SER A 357 15.29 -22.00 -27.77
C SER A 357 16.61 -21.63 -27.09
N VAL A 358 17.52 -21.02 -27.85
CA VAL A 358 18.79 -20.48 -27.36
C VAL A 358 18.58 -19.44 -26.25
N ALA A 359 17.52 -18.62 -26.36
CA ALA A 359 17.16 -17.63 -25.34
C ALA A 359 16.82 -18.28 -23.99
N SER A 360 16.37 -19.54 -23.99
CA SER A 360 15.97 -20.27 -22.79
C SER A 360 17.12 -21.05 -22.15
N LEU A 361 18.25 -21.26 -22.84
CA LEU A 361 19.37 -22.09 -22.36
C LEU A 361 19.90 -21.70 -20.98
N GLY A 362 19.99 -20.39 -20.71
CA GLY A 362 20.46 -19.87 -19.42
C GLY A 362 19.51 -20.16 -18.24
N SER A 363 18.29 -20.62 -18.51
CA SER A 363 17.30 -20.97 -17.48
C SER A 363 17.30 -22.47 -17.13
N TYR A 364 17.99 -23.30 -17.91
CA TYR A 364 18.07 -24.74 -17.67
C TYR A 364 19.25 -25.09 -16.74
N THR A 365 19.04 -26.12 -15.92
CA THR A 365 20.05 -26.63 -14.98
C THR A 365 20.91 -27.76 -15.56
N LEU A 366 20.61 -28.22 -16.78
CA LEU A 366 21.37 -29.30 -17.42
C LEU A 366 22.82 -28.86 -17.70
N PRO A 367 23.84 -29.67 -17.32
CA PRO A 367 25.25 -29.34 -17.54
C PRO A 367 25.59 -29.04 -18.99
N ASP A 368 25.02 -29.81 -19.93
CA ASP A 368 25.25 -29.66 -21.36
C ASP A 368 24.67 -28.36 -21.93
N TYR A 369 23.45 -27.99 -21.52
CA TYR A 369 22.85 -26.71 -21.91
C TYR A 369 23.59 -25.51 -21.33
N ARG A 370 24.07 -25.63 -20.08
CA ARG A 370 24.94 -24.60 -19.48
C ARG A 370 26.26 -24.47 -20.24
N ARG A 371 26.90 -25.57 -20.59
CA ARG A 371 28.15 -25.55 -21.37
C ARG A 371 27.94 -24.98 -22.78
N LEU A 372 26.83 -25.31 -23.43
CA LEU A 372 26.43 -24.72 -24.70
C LEU A 372 26.23 -23.20 -24.58
N TYR A 373 25.53 -22.77 -23.53
CA TYR A 373 25.35 -21.35 -23.20
C TYR A 373 26.72 -20.65 -23.00
N ASP A 374 27.63 -21.24 -22.23
CA ASP A 374 28.97 -20.68 -21.99
C ASP A 374 29.80 -20.57 -23.28
N ILE A 375 29.71 -21.56 -24.18
CA ILE A 375 30.37 -21.49 -25.51
C ILE A 375 29.80 -20.34 -26.32
N LEU A 376 28.47 -20.24 -26.43
CA LEU A 376 27.82 -19.16 -27.16
C LEU A 376 28.16 -17.79 -26.55
N TRP A 377 28.26 -17.72 -25.22
CA TRP A 377 28.50 -16.48 -24.48
C TRP A 377 29.94 -15.99 -24.50
N ASP A 378 30.89 -16.85 -24.16
CA ASP A 378 32.27 -16.44 -23.99
C ASP A 378 33.06 -16.47 -25.31
N HIS A 379 32.71 -17.37 -26.25
CA HIS A 379 33.47 -17.55 -27.49
C HIS A 379 32.81 -16.88 -28.70
N ARG A 380 31.50 -16.64 -28.68
CA ARG A 380 30.70 -16.07 -29.80
C ARG A 380 31.08 -16.71 -31.15
N PRO A 381 30.99 -18.05 -31.28
CA PRO A 381 31.47 -18.75 -32.46
C PRO A 381 30.64 -18.40 -33.70
N GLY A 382 31.29 -18.36 -34.86
CA GLY A 382 30.61 -18.36 -36.15
C GLY A 382 29.99 -19.74 -36.47
N GLU A 383 29.17 -19.85 -37.51
CA GLU A 383 28.46 -21.10 -37.83
C GLU A 383 29.39 -22.32 -38.01
N GLU A 384 30.53 -22.13 -38.67
CA GLU A 384 31.51 -23.21 -38.90
C GLU A 384 32.18 -23.67 -37.59
N GLU A 385 32.49 -22.72 -36.72
CA GLU A 385 33.11 -22.99 -35.42
C GLU A 385 32.10 -23.65 -34.46
N MET A 386 30.85 -23.18 -34.48
CA MET A 386 29.75 -23.76 -33.72
C MET A 386 29.51 -25.22 -34.11
N ARG A 387 29.59 -25.53 -35.41
CA ARG A 387 29.50 -26.92 -35.91
C ARG A 387 30.62 -27.80 -35.35
N LYS A 388 31.86 -27.28 -35.27
CA LYS A 388 32.99 -28.01 -34.67
C LYS A 388 32.76 -28.28 -33.18
N TYR A 389 32.17 -27.34 -32.43
CA TYR A 389 31.81 -27.54 -31.04
C TYR A 389 30.73 -28.64 -30.88
N LEU A 390 29.67 -28.60 -31.69
CA LEU A 390 28.58 -29.60 -31.62
C LEU A 390 29.05 -31.01 -31.99
N GLU A 391 29.94 -31.14 -32.99
CA GLU A 391 30.49 -32.43 -33.42
C GLU A 391 31.51 -33.04 -32.44
N ASN A 392 32.08 -32.23 -31.55
CA ASN A 392 33.05 -32.71 -30.56
C ASN A 392 32.35 -33.44 -29.40
N THR A 393 32.27 -34.77 -29.52
CA THR A 393 31.61 -35.65 -28.54
C THR A 393 32.26 -35.64 -27.15
N THR A 394 33.47 -35.08 -27.00
CA THR A 394 34.14 -34.98 -25.68
C THR A 394 33.68 -33.79 -24.85
N LEU A 395 32.97 -32.85 -25.46
CA LEU A 395 32.45 -31.65 -24.79
C LEU A 395 31.08 -31.88 -24.14
N TRP A 396 30.38 -32.97 -24.42
CA TRP A 396 28.99 -33.16 -24.01
C TRP A 396 28.88 -34.42 -23.15
N ASP A 397 28.15 -34.33 -22.04
CA ASP A 397 27.82 -35.48 -21.21
C ASP A 397 26.88 -36.43 -21.96
N ASN A 398 25.97 -35.87 -22.78
CA ASN A 398 25.15 -36.61 -23.74
C ASN A 398 25.38 -36.08 -25.16
N SER A 399 26.19 -36.75 -25.99
CA SER A 399 26.49 -36.22 -27.34
C SER A 399 25.37 -36.44 -28.38
N SER A 400 24.26 -37.10 -28.04
CA SER A 400 23.19 -37.41 -29.00
C SER A 400 22.45 -36.16 -29.46
N TRP A 401 21.99 -35.34 -28.51
CA TRP A 401 21.29 -34.08 -28.79
C TRP A 401 22.15 -33.07 -29.56
N ALA A 402 23.46 -33.04 -29.30
CA ALA A 402 24.39 -32.08 -29.90
C ALA A 402 24.52 -32.30 -31.42
N LYS A 403 24.49 -33.56 -31.87
CA LYS A 403 24.52 -33.90 -33.30
C LYS A 403 23.20 -33.58 -34.02
N ASP A 404 22.10 -33.69 -33.28
CA ASP A 404 20.75 -33.44 -33.79
C ASP A 404 20.36 -31.95 -33.70
N THR A 405 21.26 -31.10 -33.19
CA THR A 405 21.06 -29.65 -33.12
C THR A 405 21.27 -29.01 -34.50
N GLU A 406 20.25 -28.31 -35.00
CA GLU A 406 20.31 -27.61 -36.29
C GLU A 406 20.68 -26.13 -36.09
N ILE A 407 21.60 -25.63 -36.92
CA ILE A 407 21.92 -24.19 -37.00
C ILE A 407 20.93 -23.57 -37.99
N ALA A 408 19.90 -22.90 -37.50
CA ALA A 408 18.80 -22.36 -38.30
C ALA A 408 19.17 -21.12 -39.13
N GLY A 409 20.40 -20.61 -38.93
CA GLY A 409 20.91 -19.40 -39.57
C GLY A 409 20.39 -18.12 -38.91
N GLY A 410 21.18 -17.05 -39.04
CA GLY A 410 20.89 -15.77 -38.39
C GLY A 410 21.24 -15.77 -36.89
N TYR A 411 20.81 -14.71 -36.21
CA TYR A 411 21.13 -14.47 -34.81
C TYR A 411 19.87 -14.17 -34.01
N THR A 412 19.82 -14.64 -32.76
CA THR A 412 18.79 -14.33 -31.76
C THR A 412 19.45 -13.69 -30.53
N GLN A 413 18.71 -12.90 -29.76
CA GLN A 413 19.23 -12.26 -28.57
C GLN A 413 19.18 -13.21 -27.37
N VAL A 414 20.32 -13.35 -26.69
CA VAL A 414 20.44 -14.17 -25.48
C VAL A 414 20.70 -13.27 -24.29
N CYS A 415 19.92 -13.45 -23.22
CA CYS A 415 20.09 -12.69 -21.99
C CYS A 415 21.27 -13.23 -21.15
N ASP A 416 21.97 -12.36 -20.44
CA ASP A 416 22.92 -12.78 -19.41
C ASP A 416 22.18 -13.52 -18.29
N ALA A 417 22.43 -14.81 -18.11
CA ALA A 417 21.80 -15.62 -17.08
C ALA A 417 22.76 -15.92 -15.90
N ARG A 418 24.03 -15.51 -16.00
CA ARG A 418 25.07 -15.88 -15.02
C ARG A 418 24.84 -15.31 -13.63
N ASN A 419 24.16 -14.17 -13.53
CA ASN A 419 23.81 -13.51 -12.27
C ASN A 419 22.40 -13.83 -11.74
N ASP A 420 21.58 -14.59 -12.49
CA ASP A 420 20.20 -14.90 -12.09
C ASP A 420 20.10 -16.22 -11.31
N LEU A 421 21.18 -17.02 -11.28
CA LEU A 421 21.25 -18.33 -10.64
C LEU A 421 21.78 -18.32 -9.20
N ASP A 422 22.27 -17.16 -8.73
CA ASP A 422 22.77 -16.96 -7.35
C ASP A 422 21.76 -16.26 -6.43
N LYS A 423 20.48 -16.20 -6.80
CA LYS A 423 19.38 -15.66 -5.96
C LYS A 423 18.40 -16.72 -5.50
#